data_AF-A0A966THV3-F1
#
_entry.id   AF-A0A966THV3-F1
#
_cell.length_a   1.000
_cell.length_b   1.000
_cell.length_c   1.000
_cell.angle_alpha   90.00
_cell.angle_beta   90.00
_cell.angle_gamma   90.00
#
_symmetry.space_group_name_H-M   'P 1'
#
loop_
_entity.id
_entity.type
_entity.pdbx_description
1 polymer ?
#
loop_
_entity_poly.entity_id
_entity_poly.type
_entity_poly.pdbx_seq_one_letter_code
_entity_poly.pdbx_strand_id
1 'polypeptide(L)' 'LNHTAPNAQGWGYAVFGKVTDGMEVVDAIRKVKTGNAGFHQDVPTEDVVIEKATVLEE' A
#
# COMPACT_ATOMS: atom_id res chain seq x y z
N LEU A 1 -9.00 11.03 -0.78
CA LEU A 1 -9.27 11.10 0.67
C LEU A 1 -10.66 11.66 0.97
N ASN A 2 -11.05 12.75 0.32
CA ASN A 2 -12.32 13.43 0.59
C ASN A 2 -13.50 12.68 -0.05
N HIS A 3 -14.52 12.37 0.75
CA HIS A 3 -15.81 11.87 0.27
C HIS A 3 -16.57 13.01 -0.43
N THR A 4 -17.04 12.79 -1.65
CA THR A 4 -17.75 13.79 -2.46
C THR A 4 -19.19 13.38 -2.79
N ALA A 5 -19.48 12.08 -2.91
CA ALA A 5 -20.83 11.54 -3.15
C ALA A 5 -20.89 10.03 -2.84
N PRO A 6 -22.06 9.48 -2.46
CA PRO A 6 -22.21 8.06 -2.16
C PRO A 6 -22.32 7.20 -3.43
N ASN A 7 -21.33 7.31 -4.33
CA ASN A 7 -21.23 6.53 -5.57
C ASN A 7 -19.80 5.99 -5.75
N ALA A 8 -19.61 5.10 -6.72
CA ALA A 8 -18.34 4.39 -6.93
C ALA A 8 -17.11 5.31 -7.06
N GLN A 9 -17.27 6.55 -7.53
CA GLN A 9 -16.17 7.51 -7.69
C GLN A 9 -16.05 8.53 -6.53
N GLY A 10 -17.08 8.64 -5.68
CA GLY A 10 -17.19 9.67 -4.66
C GLY A 10 -16.91 9.21 -3.24
N TRP A 11 -16.77 7.90 -2.99
CA TRP A 11 -16.35 7.40 -1.69
C TRP A 11 -14.87 7.72 -1.44
N GLY A 12 -14.59 8.30 -0.25
CA GLY A 12 -13.23 8.56 0.21
C GLY A 12 -12.48 7.26 0.59
N TYR A 13 -11.40 7.39 1.37
CA TYR A 13 -10.60 6.25 1.82
C TYR A 13 -10.70 6.13 3.34
N ALA A 14 -11.09 4.96 3.85
CA ALA A 14 -11.19 4.70 5.28
C ALA A 14 -9.81 4.34 5.87
N VAL A 15 -9.33 5.14 6.82
CA VAL A 15 -8.10 4.86 7.57
C VAL A 15 -8.46 4.01 8.79
N PHE A 16 -7.78 2.86 8.98
CA PHE A 16 -8.05 1.91 10.08
C PHE A 16 -6.82 1.55 10.92
N GLY A 17 -5.65 2.13 10.62
CA GLY A 17 -4.41 1.82 11.31
C GLY A 17 -3.28 2.75 10.91
N LYS A 18 -2.12 2.56 11.54
CA LYS A 18 -0.87 3.25 11.25
C LYS A 18 0.31 2.30 11.44
N VAL A 19 1.40 2.58 10.74
CA VAL A 19 2.68 1.92 10.96
C VAL A 19 3.28 2.49 12.25
N THR A 20 3.53 1.63 13.25
CA THR A 20 4.14 2.03 14.53
C THR A 20 5.65 1.84 14.55
N ASP A 21 6.19 0.98 13.70
CA ASP A 21 7.61 0.69 13.56
C ASP A 21 7.94 0.25 12.12
N GLY A 22 9.18 0.43 11.67
CA GLY A 22 9.64 0.03 10.32
C GLY A 22 9.27 1.00 9.19
N MET A 23 9.08 2.29 9.47
CA MET A 23 8.72 3.28 8.44
C MET A 23 9.83 3.46 7.40
N GLU A 24 11.09 3.26 7.78
CA GLU A 24 12.24 3.26 6.87
C GLU A 24 12.17 2.12 5.83
N VAL A 25 11.58 0.98 6.19
CA VAL A 25 11.35 -0.14 5.25
C VAL A 25 10.27 0.25 4.26
N VAL A 26 9.18 0.88 4.71
CA VAL A 26 8.13 1.44 3.84
C VAL A 26 8.72 2.45 2.86
N ASP A 27 9.58 3.35 3.35
CA ASP A 27 10.26 4.35 2.52
C ASP A 27 11.26 3.74 1.53
N ALA A 28 11.90 2.62 1.88
CA ALA A 28 12.76 1.87 0.96
C ALA A 28 11.92 1.20 -0.15
N ILE A 29 10.81 0.54 0.21
CA ILE A 29 9.89 -0.10 -0.74
C ILE A 29 9.34 0.93 -1.73
N ARG A 30 8.98 2.13 -1.26
CA ARG A 30 8.49 3.21 -2.13
C ARG A 30 9.47 3.59 -3.26
N LYS A 31 10.77 3.37 -3.07
CA LYS A 31 11.84 3.79 -4.01
C LYS A 31 12.29 2.68 -4.95
N VAL A 32 11.74 1.47 -4.85
CA VAL A 32 12.12 0.36 -5.74
C VAL A 32 11.81 0.71 -7.19
N LYS A 33 12.58 0.13 -8.11
CA LYS A 33 12.35 0.32 -9.53
C LYS A 33 11.01 -0.29 -9.92
N THR A 34 10.20 0.47 -10.68
CA THR A 34 8.90 0.03 -11.17
C THR A 34 8.84 0.02 -12.70
N GLY A 35 7.81 -0.64 -13.23
CA GLY A 35 7.46 -0.68 -14.65
C GLY A 35 5.97 -0.96 -14.84
N ASN A 36 5.58 -1.34 -16.05
CA ASN A 36 4.21 -1.73 -16.36
C ASN A 36 4.12 -3.25 -16.49
N ALA A 37 3.05 -3.85 -15.96
CA ALA A 37 2.74 -5.27 -16.12
C ALA A 37 1.26 -5.44 -16.53
N GLY A 38 1.02 -5.88 -17.77
CA GLY A 38 -0.33 -5.95 -18.33
C GLY A 38 -1.01 -4.58 -18.34
N PHE A 39 -2.17 -4.48 -17.70
CA PHE A 39 -2.93 -3.22 -17.55
C PHE A 39 -2.57 -2.45 -16.26
N HIS A 40 -1.57 -2.89 -15.50
CA HIS A 40 -1.14 -2.26 -14.25
C HIS A 40 0.13 -1.41 -14.47
N GLN A 41 0.15 -0.21 -13.86
CA GLN A 41 1.29 0.70 -13.82
C GLN A 41 1.95 0.65 -12.43
N ASP A 42 3.19 1.15 -12.34
CA ASP A 42 3.98 1.24 -11.10
C ASP A 42 4.22 -0.10 -10.39
N VAL A 43 4.30 -1.19 -11.15
CA VAL A 43 4.58 -2.54 -10.62
C VAL A 43 6.08 -2.68 -10.35
N PRO A 44 6.53 -3.11 -9.16
CA PRO A 44 7.94 -3.38 -8.89
C PRO A 44 8.58 -4.32 -9.92
N THR A 45 9.80 -4.03 -10.36
CA THR A 45 10.53 -4.91 -11.30
C THR A 45 11.07 -6.17 -10.64
N GLU A 46 11.24 -6.11 -9.32
CA GLU A 46 11.56 -7.24 -8.45
C GLU A 46 10.46 -7.33 -7.39
N ASP A 47 9.99 -8.55 -7.10
CA ASP A 47 8.85 -8.75 -6.21
C ASP A 47 9.16 -8.31 -4.77
N VAL A 48 8.29 -7.47 -4.20
CA VAL A 48 8.30 -7.12 -2.77
C VAL A 48 7.28 -8.00 -2.06
N VAL A 49 7.73 -9.15 -1.56
CA VAL A 49 6.85 -10.20 -1.01
C VAL A 49 6.66 -10.05 0.50
N ILE A 50 5.40 -10.11 0.97
CA ILE A 50 5.09 -10.28 2.39
C ILE A 50 5.19 -11.79 2.70
N GLU A 51 6.30 -12.20 3.31
CA GLU A 51 6.56 -13.63 3.59
C GLU A 51 5.64 -14.18 4.70
N LYS A 52 5.28 -13.36 5.68
CA LYS A 52 4.43 -13.73 6.82
C LYS A 52 3.74 -12.50 7.41
N ALA A 53 2.50 -12.67 7.87
CA ALA A 53 1.79 -11.70 8.71
C ALA A 53 1.26 -12.42 9.96
N THR A 54 1.47 -11.84 11.15
CA THR A 54 1.06 -12.44 12.43
C THR A 54 0.44 -11.36 13.32
N VAL A 55 -0.62 -11.71 14.05
CA VAL A 55 -1.17 -10.86 15.11
C VAL A 55 -0.30 -11.06 16.34
N LEU A 56 0.31 -9.99 16.84
CA LEU A 56 1.09 -10.06 18.07
C LEU A 56 0.15 -10.11 19.27
N GLU A 57 0.44 -10.98 20.22
CA GLU A 57 -0.17 -10.95 21.56
C GLU A 57 0.50 -9.83 22.37
N GLU A 58 -0.27 -9.17 23.24
CA GLU A 58 0.22 -8.05 24.07
C GLU A 58 1.21 -8.48 25.16
#